data_AF-A0A8H6G074-F1
#
_entry.id   AF-A0A8H6G074-F1
#
_cell.length_a   1.000
_cell.length_b   1.000
_cell.length_c   1.000
_cell.angle_alpha   90.00
_cell.angle_beta   90.00
_cell.angle_gamma   90.00
#
_symmetry.space_group_name_H-M   'P 1'
#
loop_
_entity.id
_entity.type
_entity.pdbx_description
1 polymer ?
#
loop_
_entity_poly.entity_id
_entity_poly.type
_entity_poly.pdbx_seq_one_letter_code
_entity_poly.pdbx_strand_id
1 'polypeptide(L)'
;MEILGGRKSDSSRVPVTQLAENQGLVLFFCSFLALRSENVVNPIVTIKDYDIHKEDELFAGRIIDHHYEHALRLFRERDTGVVRLQASAQTGALQRNPMWTALITHQMDSPTWLSRDSPRVVHIVELQPYILTEEYDPQKTTPGAFDLTFIMHRDAKDFVRAIRSLRSVEKSRHGAEIVEKPDIS
;
A
#
# COMPACT_ATOMS: atom_id res chain seq x y z
N MET A 1 -37.22 47.54 -0.07
CA MET A 1 -37.72 46.32 0.60
C MET A 1 -36.99 45.13 0.00
N GLU A 2 -36.24 44.47 0.87
CA GLU A 2 -35.76 43.09 0.91
C GLU A 2 -34.93 42.43 -0.20
N ILE A 3 -33.91 41.74 0.34
CA ILE A 3 -32.77 41.00 -0.19
C ILE A 3 -33.18 39.62 -0.69
N LEU A 4 -32.47 39.07 -1.68
CA LEU A 4 -32.01 37.66 -1.80
C LEU A 4 -31.23 37.57 -3.14
N GLY A 5 -29.92 37.33 -3.19
CA GLY A 5 -29.16 36.35 -2.42
C GLY A 5 -29.01 35.02 -3.19
N GLY A 6 -28.58 35.05 -4.45
CA GLY A 6 -28.32 33.86 -5.26
C GLY A 6 -26.82 33.66 -5.47
N ARG A 7 -26.21 32.84 -4.60
CA ARG A 7 -24.79 32.50 -4.59
C ARG A 7 -24.33 31.97 -5.95
N LYS A 8 -23.16 32.41 -6.40
CA LYS A 8 -22.31 31.66 -7.34
C LYS A 8 -22.15 30.26 -6.76
N SER A 9 -22.60 29.24 -7.49
CA SER A 9 -22.22 27.85 -7.21
C SER A 9 -20.76 27.70 -7.61
N ASP A 10 -19.87 28.13 -6.73
CA ASP A 10 -18.50 27.68 -6.71
C ASP A 10 -18.56 26.19 -6.30
N SER A 11 -18.71 25.32 -7.30
CA SER A 11 -18.46 23.89 -7.13
C SER A 11 -16.95 23.72 -7.13
N SER A 12 -16.35 24.16 -6.01
CA SER A 12 -15.07 23.68 -5.53
C SER A 12 -15.23 22.18 -5.28
N ARG A 13 -15.13 21.40 -6.36
CA ARG A 13 -14.65 20.03 -6.27
C ARG A 13 -13.27 20.17 -5.67
N VAL A 14 -13.17 19.97 -4.37
CA VAL A 14 -11.89 19.83 -3.69
C VAL A 14 -11.18 18.69 -4.41
N PRO A 15 -10.08 18.97 -5.13
CA PRO A 15 -9.36 17.90 -5.80
C PRO A 15 -8.86 16.96 -4.70
N VAL A 16 -9.23 15.68 -4.81
CA VAL A 16 -8.80 14.57 -3.95
C VAL A 16 -7.32 14.30 -4.25
N THR A 17 -6.45 15.27 -3.99
CA THR A 17 -5.09 15.31 -4.54
C THR A 17 -4.04 15.60 -3.47
N GLN A 18 -4.40 15.51 -2.18
CA GLN A 18 -3.45 15.56 -1.06
C GLN A 18 -3.77 14.52 0.02
N LEU A 19 -4.11 13.28 -0.35
CA LEU A 19 -4.19 12.18 0.65
C LEU A 19 -2.80 11.64 1.04
N ALA A 20 -1.81 11.84 0.18
CA ALA A 20 -0.40 11.46 0.33
C ALA A 20 0.29 11.95 1.61
N GLU A 21 -0.01 13.18 2.01
CA GLU A 21 0.72 13.86 3.09
C GLU A 21 0.26 13.43 4.49
N ASN A 22 -0.86 12.71 4.58
CA ASN A 22 -1.40 12.26 5.85
C ASN A 22 -1.67 10.76 5.78
N GLN A 23 -0.80 9.97 6.41
CA GLN A 23 -0.97 8.52 6.58
C GLN A 23 -2.39 8.17 7.07
N GLY A 24 -2.99 9.03 7.90
CA GLY A 24 -4.36 8.87 8.38
C GLY A 24 -5.43 8.87 7.28
N LEU A 25 -5.23 9.58 6.17
CA LEU A 25 -6.18 9.61 5.05
C LEU A 25 -6.10 8.35 4.19
N VAL A 26 -4.89 7.82 3.98
CA VAL A 26 -4.70 6.51 3.31
C VAL A 26 -5.35 5.41 4.15
N LEU A 27 -5.10 5.41 5.46
CA LEU A 27 -5.72 4.46 6.38
C LEU A 27 -7.24 4.61 6.41
N PHE A 28 -7.75 5.84 6.51
CA PHE A 28 -9.19 6.11 6.45
C PHE A 28 -9.81 5.59 5.15
N PHE A 29 -9.17 5.79 4.01
CA PHE A 29 -9.66 5.30 2.73
C PHE A 29 -9.68 3.76 2.68
N CYS A 30 -8.59 3.12 3.10
CA CYS A 30 -8.53 1.66 3.20
C CYS A 30 -9.59 1.09 4.16
N SER A 31 -9.77 1.69 5.35
CA SER A 31 -10.81 1.32 6.31
C SER A 31 -12.21 1.54 5.75
N PHE A 32 -12.44 2.66 5.05
CA PHE A 32 -13.71 2.96 4.41
C PHE A 32 -14.06 1.91 3.34
N LEU A 33 -13.09 1.50 2.51
CA LEU A 33 -13.30 0.44 1.53
C LEU A 33 -13.65 -0.89 2.20
N ALA A 34 -12.94 -1.26 3.26
CA ALA A 34 -13.21 -2.48 4.02
C ALA A 34 -14.62 -2.49 4.63
N LEU A 35 -14.96 -1.46 5.40
CA LEU A 35 -16.29 -1.31 6.02
C LEU A 35 -17.42 -1.27 4.98
N ARG A 36 -17.18 -0.68 3.81
CA ARG A 36 -18.21 -0.59 2.76
C ARG A 36 -18.46 -1.93 2.07
N SER A 37 -17.46 -2.80 2.00
CA SER A 37 -17.61 -4.15 1.41
C SER A 37 -18.44 -5.11 2.27
N GLU A 38 -18.53 -4.87 3.58
CA GLU A 38 -19.31 -5.66 4.54
C GLU A 38 -20.81 -5.27 4.57
N ASN A 39 -21.20 -4.20 3.87
CA ASN A 39 -22.59 -3.73 3.83
C ASN A 39 -23.44 -4.50 2.79
N VAL A 40 -24.14 -5.53 3.26
CA VAL A 40 -25.00 -6.45 2.48
C VAL A 40 -26.19 -5.75 1.79
N VAL A 41 -26.61 -4.57 2.27
CA VAL A 41 -27.89 -3.92 1.85
C VAL A 41 -27.80 -3.21 0.50
N ASN A 42 -26.60 -2.87 0.02
CA ASN A 42 -26.39 -2.37 -1.34
C ASN A 42 -24.93 -2.67 -1.74
N PRO A 43 -24.64 -3.86 -2.31
CA PRO A 43 -23.33 -4.11 -2.89
C PRO A 43 -23.19 -3.16 -4.08
N ILE A 44 -22.53 -2.03 -3.90
CA ILE A 44 -22.10 -1.20 -5.02
C ILE A 44 -21.02 -2.00 -5.72
N VAL A 45 -21.43 -2.74 -6.74
CA VAL A 45 -20.62 -3.67 -7.54
C VAL A 45 -19.41 -2.99 -8.18
N THR A 46 -19.26 -1.67 -8.13
CA THR A 46 -18.17 -1.00 -8.82
C THR A 46 -17.84 0.37 -8.23
N ILE A 47 -17.07 0.40 -7.15
CA ILE A 47 -16.11 1.50 -7.00
C ILE A 47 -14.88 1.04 -7.80
N LYS A 48 -14.75 1.52 -9.03
CA LYS A 48 -13.61 1.19 -9.92
C LYS A 48 -12.30 1.82 -9.42
N ASP A 49 -12.40 2.75 -8.47
CA ASP A 49 -11.31 3.59 -8.00
C ASP A 49 -10.64 2.97 -6.76
N TYR A 50 -10.22 1.70 -6.87
CA TYR A 50 -9.27 1.10 -5.90
C TYR A 50 -7.86 1.72 -6.04
N ASP A 51 -7.61 2.37 -7.18
CA ASP A 51 -6.38 3.09 -7.45
C ASP A 51 -6.39 4.43 -6.69
N ILE A 52 -5.50 4.54 -5.71
CA ILE A 52 -5.13 5.85 -5.20
C ILE A 52 -4.45 6.58 -6.37
N HIS A 53 -5.08 7.66 -6.82
CA HIS A 53 -4.56 8.44 -7.93
C HIS A 53 -3.09 8.82 -7.66
N LYS A 54 -2.21 8.49 -8.61
CA LYS A 54 -0.75 8.72 -8.61
C LYS A 54 0.13 7.68 -7.92
N GLU A 55 -0.37 6.48 -7.69
CA GLU A 55 0.49 5.34 -7.38
C GLU A 55 0.85 4.53 -8.64
N ASP A 56 2.10 4.10 -8.74
CA ASP A 56 2.55 3.11 -9.72
C ASP A 56 2.58 1.72 -9.07
N GLU A 57 1.94 0.73 -9.70
CA GLU A 57 2.06 -0.67 -9.28
C GLU A 57 3.42 -1.23 -9.72
N LEU A 58 4.25 -1.57 -8.75
CA LEU A 58 5.60 -2.09 -8.97
C LEU A 58 5.68 -3.61 -8.93
N PHE A 59 4.72 -4.25 -8.27
CA PHE A 59 4.65 -5.69 -8.17
C PHE A 59 3.21 -6.17 -7.93
N ALA A 60 2.88 -7.30 -8.58
CA ALA A 60 1.68 -8.07 -8.34
C ALA A 60 2.00 -9.56 -8.27
N GLY A 61 1.53 -10.21 -7.20
CA GLY A 61 1.67 -11.65 -7.01
C GLY A 61 0.55 -12.22 -6.14
N ARG A 62 0.63 -13.52 -5.87
CA ARG A 62 -0.31 -14.22 -4.98
C ARG A 62 0.43 -14.87 -3.81
N ILE A 63 -0.12 -14.68 -2.62
CA ILE A 63 0.35 -15.31 -1.38
C ILE A 63 -0.76 -16.18 -0.78
N ILE A 64 -0.36 -17.12 0.07
CA ILE A 64 -1.27 -17.89 0.93
C ILE A 64 -1.02 -17.46 2.38
N ASP A 65 -2.10 -17.21 3.09
CA ASP A 65 -2.10 -17.00 4.53
C ASP A 65 -3.29 -17.73 5.16
N HIS A 66 -3.04 -18.56 6.17
CA HIS A 66 -4.06 -19.42 6.84
C HIS A 66 -5.06 -20.11 5.89
N HIS A 67 -4.55 -20.67 4.78
CA HIS A 67 -5.32 -21.34 3.72
C HIS A 67 -6.13 -20.44 2.77
N TYR A 68 -6.10 -19.12 2.97
CA TYR A 68 -6.70 -18.16 2.05
C TYR A 68 -5.67 -17.63 1.08
N GLU A 69 -6.09 -17.44 -0.17
CA GLU A 69 -5.27 -16.79 -1.17
C GLU A 69 -5.51 -15.29 -1.16
N HIS A 70 -4.41 -14.54 -1.19
CA HIS A 70 -4.45 -13.09 -1.26
C HIS A 70 -3.70 -12.59 -2.50
N ALA A 71 -4.26 -11.56 -3.14
CA ALA A 71 -3.52 -10.72 -4.07
C ALA A 71 -2.62 -9.80 -3.25
N LEU A 72 -1.30 -9.95 -3.42
CA LEU A 72 -0.30 -9.06 -2.85
C LEU A 72 0.11 -8.03 -3.90
N ARG A 73 0.12 -6.75 -3.52
CA ARG A 73 0.47 -5.62 -4.38
C ARG A 73 1.46 -4.69 -3.70
N LEU A 74 2.41 -4.20 -4.48
CA LEU A 74 3.37 -3.18 -4.07
C LEU A 74 3.13 -1.93 -4.92
N PHE A 75 2.82 -0.84 -4.26
CA PHE A 75 2.59 0.46 -4.88
C PHE A 75 3.68 1.45 -4.48
N ARG A 76 3.97 2.40 -5.35
CA ARG A 76 4.80 3.57 -5.03
C ARG A 76 4.08 4.83 -5.44
N GLU A 77 3.91 5.74 -4.50
CA GLU A 77 3.35 7.05 -4.79
C GLU A 77 4.35 7.92 -5.57
N ARG A 78 3.93 8.50 -6.69
CA ARG A 78 4.82 9.23 -7.62
C ARG A 78 5.42 10.51 -7.02
N ASP A 79 4.64 11.20 -6.19
CA ASP A 79 5.02 12.53 -5.68
C ASP A 79 5.95 12.41 -4.45
N THR A 80 5.60 11.55 -3.49
CA THR A 80 6.35 11.38 -2.23
C THR A 80 7.38 10.25 -2.27
N GLY A 81 7.20 9.28 -3.17
CA GLY A 81 7.99 8.04 -3.18
C GLY A 81 7.59 7.03 -2.10
N VAL A 82 6.56 7.32 -1.29
CA VAL A 82 6.08 6.39 -0.25
C VAL A 82 5.68 5.07 -0.89
N VAL A 83 6.14 3.97 -0.28
CA VAL A 83 5.87 2.62 -0.76
C VAL A 83 4.79 1.99 0.11
N ARG A 84 3.84 1.32 -0.52
CA ARG A 84 2.71 0.69 0.16
C ARG A 84 2.60 -0.76 -0.25
N LEU A 85 2.50 -1.63 0.74
CA LEU A 85 2.25 -3.06 0.57
C LEU A 85 0.81 -3.35 0.95
N GLN A 86 0.08 -4.04 0.10
CA GLN A 86 -1.32 -4.38 0.34
C GLN A 86 -1.58 -5.85 0.03
N ALA A 87 -2.29 -6.53 0.93
CA ALA A 87 -2.91 -7.81 0.63
C ALA A 87 -4.43 -7.65 0.57
N SER A 88 -5.04 -8.26 -0.44
CA SER A 88 -6.49 -8.25 -0.65
C SER A 88 -6.99 -9.65 -0.91
N ALA A 89 -8.26 -9.92 -0.59
CA ALA A 89 -8.84 -11.24 -0.87
C ALA A 89 -8.84 -11.53 -2.38
N GLN A 90 -8.30 -12.69 -2.77
CA GLN A 90 -8.20 -13.10 -4.18
C GLN A 90 -9.53 -13.65 -4.71
N THR A 91 -10.35 -14.23 -3.84
CA THR A 91 -11.59 -14.96 -4.18
C THR A 91 -12.69 -14.69 -3.16
N GLY A 92 -13.94 -15.02 -3.52
CA GLY A 92 -15.09 -14.92 -2.61
C GLY A 92 -15.80 -13.57 -2.66
N ALA A 93 -16.78 -13.39 -1.77
CA ALA A 93 -17.61 -12.18 -1.72
C ALA A 93 -16.81 -10.89 -1.43
N LEU A 94 -15.64 -11.03 -0.81
CA LEU A 94 -14.75 -9.93 -0.46
C LEU A 94 -13.63 -9.71 -1.50
N GLN A 95 -13.76 -10.25 -2.72
CA GLN A 95 -12.70 -10.14 -3.73
C GLN A 95 -12.26 -8.67 -3.93
N ARG A 96 -10.94 -8.42 -3.93
CA ARG A 96 -10.29 -7.10 -3.99
C ARG A 96 -10.43 -6.23 -2.73
N ASN A 97 -11.16 -6.68 -1.72
CA ASN A 97 -11.17 -6.01 -0.42
C ASN A 97 -9.78 -6.14 0.24
N PRO A 98 -9.13 -5.04 0.62
CA PRO A 98 -7.86 -5.12 1.34
C PRO A 98 -8.06 -5.75 2.72
N MET A 99 -7.36 -6.85 2.99
CA MET A 99 -7.33 -7.49 4.32
C MET A 99 -6.40 -6.72 5.25
N TRP A 100 -5.27 -6.28 4.71
CA TRP A 100 -4.33 -5.42 5.39
C TRP A 100 -3.53 -4.56 4.41
N THR A 101 -3.02 -3.44 4.94
CA THR A 101 -2.14 -2.51 4.25
C THR A 101 -1.00 -2.11 5.15
N ALA A 102 0.20 -1.91 4.62
CA ALA A 102 1.36 -1.43 5.35
C ALA A 102 2.05 -0.34 4.54
N LEU A 103 2.35 0.78 5.20
CA LEU A 103 3.21 1.81 4.63
C LEU A 103 4.66 1.47 4.97
N ILE A 104 5.49 1.44 3.95
CA ILE A 104 6.90 1.14 4.03
C ILE A 104 7.65 2.46 3.86
N THR A 105 8.32 2.88 4.93
CA THR A 105 9.12 4.10 4.96
C THR A 105 10.60 3.72 5.06
N HIS A 106 11.25 4.04 6.17
CA HIS A 106 12.70 3.90 6.37
C HIS A 106 13.15 2.44 6.53
N GLN A 107 12.23 1.50 6.75
CA GLN A 107 12.59 0.11 7.00
C GLN A 107 13.25 -0.55 5.77
N MET A 108 12.97 -0.04 4.55
CA MET A 108 13.65 -0.48 3.34
C MET A 108 15.15 -0.24 3.35
N ASP A 109 15.69 0.66 4.16
CA ASP A 109 17.13 0.92 4.18
C ASP A 109 17.91 -0.16 4.93
N SER A 110 17.22 -0.90 5.81
CA SER A 110 17.84 -1.99 6.55
C SER A 110 18.04 -3.23 5.66
N PRO A 111 19.27 -3.77 5.57
CA PRO A 111 19.54 -5.00 4.82
C PRO A 111 18.88 -6.23 5.44
N THR A 112 18.58 -6.20 6.74
CA THR A 112 17.92 -7.29 7.47
C THR A 112 16.41 -7.19 7.44
N TRP A 113 15.85 -6.07 6.94
CA TRP A 113 14.41 -5.86 6.87
C TRP A 113 13.67 -6.93 6.06
N LEU A 114 14.32 -7.44 5.00
CA LEU A 114 13.75 -8.43 4.10
C LEU A 114 14.77 -9.52 3.81
N SER A 115 14.44 -10.76 4.15
CA SER A 115 15.18 -11.96 3.75
C SER A 115 14.28 -12.91 2.97
N ARG A 116 14.90 -13.83 2.22
CA ARG A 116 14.18 -14.87 1.49
C ARG A 116 14.81 -16.20 1.82
N ASP A 117 14.28 -16.82 2.86
CA ASP A 117 14.87 -18.01 3.50
C ASP A 117 14.47 -19.30 2.77
N SER A 118 13.42 -19.25 1.94
CA SER A 118 12.93 -20.37 1.12
C SER A 118 12.55 -19.88 -0.29
N PRO A 119 12.49 -20.76 -1.31
CA PRO A 119 12.11 -20.36 -2.67
C PRO A 119 10.80 -19.59 -2.79
N ARG A 120 9.87 -19.81 -1.86
CA ARG A 120 8.52 -19.22 -1.84
C ARG A 120 8.24 -18.33 -0.63
N VAL A 121 9.09 -18.32 0.39
CA VAL A 121 8.83 -17.54 1.62
C VAL A 121 9.77 -16.36 1.67
N VAL A 122 9.20 -15.17 1.81
CA VAL A 122 9.92 -13.92 2.07
C VAL A 122 9.58 -13.48 3.48
N HIS A 123 10.61 -13.33 4.30
CA HIS A 123 10.48 -12.87 5.67
C HIS A 123 10.69 -11.37 5.71
N ILE A 124 9.77 -10.65 6.36
CA ILE A 124 9.85 -9.20 6.55
C ILE A 124 9.78 -8.90 8.05
N VAL A 125 10.79 -8.21 8.59
CA VAL A 125 10.80 -7.76 10.00
C VAL A 125 10.33 -6.32 10.12
N GLU A 126 9.85 -5.94 11.30
CA GLU A 126 9.36 -4.59 11.61
C GLU A 126 8.26 -4.07 10.66
N LEU A 127 7.52 -4.97 9.99
CA LEU A 127 6.36 -4.58 9.20
C LEU A 127 5.21 -4.23 10.16
N GLN A 128 4.58 -3.08 9.93
CA GLN A 128 3.43 -2.62 10.71
C GLN A 128 2.18 -2.60 9.83
N PRO A 129 1.52 -3.75 9.60
CA PRO A 129 0.30 -3.79 8.84
C PRO A 129 -0.88 -3.28 9.68
N TYR A 130 -1.69 -2.45 9.04
CA TYR A 130 -3.00 -2.08 9.49
C TYR A 130 -3.99 -3.13 8.99
N ILE A 131 -4.59 -3.84 9.95
CA ILE A 131 -5.60 -4.85 9.67
C ILE A 131 -6.94 -4.15 9.46
N LEU A 132 -7.60 -4.45 8.35
CA LEU A 132 -8.80 -3.73 7.90
C LEU A 132 -10.08 -4.55 8.06
N THR A 133 -9.94 -5.83 8.40
CA THR A 133 -11.06 -6.75 8.64
C THR A 133 -10.85 -7.44 9.98
N GLU A 134 -11.83 -7.38 10.88
CA GLU A 134 -11.72 -7.97 12.23
C GLU A 134 -11.49 -9.48 12.22
N GLU A 135 -11.92 -10.15 11.15
CA GLU A 135 -11.81 -11.60 10.98
C GLU A 135 -10.41 -12.07 10.53
N TYR A 136 -9.49 -11.15 10.22
CA TYR A 136 -8.17 -11.47 9.71
C TYR A 136 -7.07 -11.35 10.77
N ASP A 137 -6.45 -12.48 11.11
CA ASP A 137 -5.25 -12.53 11.95
C ASP A 137 -4.06 -13.02 11.11
N PRO A 138 -3.10 -12.16 10.73
CA PRO A 138 -2.00 -12.57 9.87
C PRO A 138 -1.05 -13.54 10.57
N GLN A 139 -0.46 -14.47 9.82
CA GLN A 139 0.64 -15.30 10.34
C GLN A 139 1.86 -14.43 10.72
N LYS A 140 2.04 -14.25 12.02
CA LYS A 140 3.22 -13.63 12.62
C LYS A 140 4.15 -14.71 13.13
N THR A 141 5.41 -14.70 12.72
CA THR A 141 6.43 -15.58 13.30
C THR A 141 6.87 -15.08 14.69
N THR A 142 7.04 -13.77 14.82
CA THR A 142 7.36 -13.04 16.04
C THR A 142 6.72 -11.65 15.96
N PRO A 143 6.61 -10.90 17.07
CA PRO A 143 6.06 -9.54 17.03
C PRO A 143 6.80 -8.67 16.00
N GLY A 144 6.07 -8.16 15.01
CA GLY A 144 6.61 -7.33 13.93
C GLY A 144 7.23 -8.10 12.75
N ALA A 145 7.31 -9.43 12.80
CA ALA A 145 7.83 -10.25 11.71
C ALA A 145 6.72 -11.01 10.98
N PHE A 146 6.75 -10.94 9.66
CA PHE A 146 5.73 -11.45 8.75
C PHE A 146 6.33 -12.33 7.68
N ASP A 147 5.77 -13.52 7.52
CA ASP A 147 6.13 -14.44 6.46
C ASP A 147 5.15 -14.32 5.30
N LEU A 148 5.65 -13.82 4.17
CA LEU A 148 4.92 -13.83 2.92
C LEU A 148 5.17 -15.15 2.21
N THR A 149 4.21 -16.07 2.30
CA THR A 149 4.26 -17.35 1.59
C THR A 149 3.66 -17.23 0.21
N PHE A 150 4.50 -17.09 -0.81
CA PHE A 150 4.07 -16.99 -2.21
C PHE A 150 3.62 -18.34 -2.77
N ILE A 151 2.56 -18.31 -3.58
CA ILE A 151 2.12 -19.50 -4.33
C ILE A 151 3.22 -19.91 -5.32
N MET A 152 3.75 -18.93 -6.06
CA MET A 152 4.76 -19.13 -7.08
C MET A 152 6.13 -18.66 -6.59
N HIS A 153 7.16 -19.49 -6.77
CA HIS A 153 8.54 -19.11 -6.45
C HIS A 153 9.05 -17.91 -7.29
N ARG A 154 8.47 -17.73 -8.49
CA ARG A 154 8.79 -16.62 -9.38
C ARG A 154 8.33 -15.30 -8.78
N ASP A 155 7.11 -15.27 -8.24
CA ASP A 155 6.53 -14.09 -7.59
C ASP A 155 7.37 -13.67 -6.38
N ALA A 156 7.80 -14.62 -5.55
CA ALA A 156 8.72 -14.32 -4.44
C ALA A 156 10.03 -13.67 -4.93
N LYS A 157 10.61 -14.20 -6.00
CA LYS A 157 11.84 -13.66 -6.59
C LYS A 157 11.63 -12.26 -7.16
N ASP A 158 10.53 -12.04 -7.85
CA ASP A 158 10.20 -10.76 -8.50
C ASP A 158 9.82 -9.70 -7.47
N PHE A 159 9.15 -10.08 -6.37
CA PHE A 159 8.90 -9.21 -5.22
C PHE A 159 10.20 -8.68 -4.60
N VAL A 160 11.15 -9.58 -4.28
CA VAL A 160 12.45 -9.20 -3.73
C VAL A 160 13.23 -8.29 -4.68
N ARG A 161 13.14 -8.54 -6.00
CA ARG A 161 13.76 -7.68 -7.02
C ARG A 161 13.13 -6.29 -7.08
N ALA A 162 11.80 -6.19 -6.97
CA ALA A 162 11.11 -4.90 -6.94
C ALA A 162 11.57 -4.05 -5.75
N ILE A 163 11.60 -4.63 -4.54
CA ILE A 163 12.09 -3.96 -3.33
C ILE A 163 13.57 -3.54 -3.46
N ARG A 164 14.43 -4.40 -4.01
CA ARG A 164 15.84 -4.05 -4.22
C ARG A 164 16.03 -2.92 -5.23
N SER A 165 15.22 -2.91 -6.29
CA SER A 165 15.27 -1.86 -7.32
C SER A 165 14.85 -0.51 -6.74
N LEU A 166 13.81 -0.51 -5.88
CA LEU A 166 13.40 0.68 -5.12
C LEU A 166 14.55 1.24 -4.26
N ARG A 167 15.24 0.38 -3.48
CA ARG A 167 16.40 0.79 -2.67
C ARG A 167 17.50 1.45 -3.50
N SER A 168 17.77 0.93 -4.69
CA SER A 168 18.78 1.51 -5.59
C SER A 168 18.36 2.89 -6.09
N VAL A 169 17.09 3.08 -6.46
CA VAL A 169 16.56 4.38 -6.93
C VAL A 169 16.59 5.44 -5.82
N GLU A 170 16.19 5.08 -4.60
CA GLU A 170 16.18 6.03 -3.47
C GLU A 170 17.61 6.48 -3.08
N LYS A 171 18.58 5.57 -3.13
CA LYS A 171 20.01 5.92 -2.92
C LYS A 171 20.55 6.85 -3.99
N SER A 172 20.19 6.64 -5.26
CA SER A 172 20.61 7.53 -6.35
C SER A 172 19.99 8.93 -6.23
N ARG A 173 18.74 9.04 -5.79
CA ARG A 173 18.09 10.34 -5.52
C ARG A 173 18.79 11.11 -4.39
N HIS A 174 19.01 10.46 -3.24
CA HIS A 174 19.70 11.08 -2.11
C HIS A 174 21.16 11.44 -2.44
N GLY A 175 21.84 10.62 -3.25
CA GLY A 175 23.20 10.93 -3.70
C GLY A 175 23.29 12.15 -4.63
N ALA A 176 22.26 12.39 -5.45
CA ALA A 176 22.20 13.55 -6.33
C ALA A 176 21.94 14.87 -5.57
N GLU A 177 21.10 14.83 -4.53
CA GLU A 177 20.76 16.02 -3.72
C GLU A 177 21.94 16.52 -2.87
N ILE A 178 22.85 15.63 -2.45
CA ILE A 178 24.03 15.99 -1.66
C ILE A 178 25.11 16.68 -2.51
N VAL A 179 25.13 16.45 -3.83
CA VAL A 179 26.14 17.01 -4.75
C VAL A 179 25.80 18.45 -5.18
N GLU A 180 24.56 18.91 -5.00
CA GLU A 180 24.10 20.26 -5.39
C GLU A 180 24.31 21.36 -4.32
N LYS A 181 25.24 21.21 -3.37
CA LYS A 181 25.67 22.38 -2.58
C LYS A 181 26.68 23.20 -3.40
N PRO A 182 26.35 24.43 -3.84
CA PRO A 182 27.32 25.28 -4.49
C PRO A 182 28.38 25.69 -3.48
N ASP A 183 29.64 25.56 -3.88
CA ASP A 183 30.80 26.05 -3.16
C ASP A 183 30.72 27.59 -3.17
N ILE A 184 30.20 28.16 -2.08
CA ILE A 184 30.14 29.61 -1.92
C ILE A 184 31.51 30.04 -1.39
N SER A 185 32.40 30.40 -2.33
CA SER A 185 33.63 31.17 -2.07
C SER A 185 33.32 32.55 -1.51
#